data_AF-A0AA49X7J6-F1
#
_entry.id   AF-A0AA49X7J6-F1
#
_cell.length_a   1.000
_cell.length_b   1.000
_cell.length_c   1.000
_cell.angle_alpha   90.00
_cell.angle_beta   90.00
_cell.angle_gamma   90.00
#
_symmetry.space_group_name_H-M   'P 1'
#
loop_
_entity.id
_entity.type
_entity.pdbx_description
1 polymer ?
#
loop_
_entity_poly.entity_id
_entity_poly.type
_entity_poly.pdbx_seq_one_letter_code
_entity_poly.pdbx_strand_id
1 'polypeptide(L)'
;MPIKWLGGSKVHKSTGYHLVDISPWPVVVSLSVLGVTSSMVGLFNMGTSKMAWSFMIGCVMLLILGAMRWWSDIILESTYLGRHTNLVVKTLRMGMALFILSEVFFFVSFFWAFFYAMIGEISMNKVGQWPPVGVKAISPWGVPALNTIILLASGVSVTCAHKGVRVHNKCPVFNTNHKVDGFGWQLHSSKALFSIVWGSSLVNGFRSFFHWGNTSQIPYPSGELGFPGKDVLSLSKSEAAQKLTWKTRFESNLEKFEGKGSELGSVLPGGYGSEMVLQLSDVKSGSFFPGSSSFWREQLALSLSNNSRFEEKRREGEAYRLYTLFFLGWTVFLGVVFTALQAEEYYMASFTIADSIYGSSFFMMTGFHGAHVLAGTMFLIVVFIRTWRYHFCQHTHYFGFDAAVWYWHFVDVVWVGLFGVVYIWGYL
;
A
#
# COMPACT_ATOMS: atom_id res chain seq x y z
N MET A 1 -19.57 -14.96 -22.80
CA MET A 1 -20.42 -13.76 -22.93
C MET A 1 -19.62 -12.56 -22.44
N PRO A 2 -19.33 -11.54 -23.28
CA PRO A 2 -18.59 -10.37 -22.82
C PRO A 2 -19.52 -9.50 -21.97
N ILE A 3 -19.13 -9.27 -20.73
CA ILE A 3 -19.88 -8.47 -19.76
C ILE A 3 -19.76 -6.99 -20.16
N LYS A 4 -20.86 -6.42 -20.65
CA LYS A 4 -21.04 -4.97 -20.83
C LYS A 4 -21.17 -4.30 -19.46
N TRP A 5 -20.07 -3.77 -18.91
CA TRP A 5 -20.13 -2.73 -17.87
C TRP A 5 -19.16 -1.59 -18.18
N LEU A 6 -19.54 -0.76 -19.14
CA LEU A 6 -19.11 0.65 -19.20
C LEU A 6 -20.35 1.50 -18.93
N GLY A 7 -20.87 1.41 -17.71
CA GLY A 7 -21.87 2.35 -17.20
C GLY A 7 -21.18 3.61 -16.73
N GLY A 8 -21.68 4.78 -17.16
CA GLY A 8 -21.14 6.10 -16.85
C GLY A 8 -20.95 6.39 -15.35
N SER A 9 -20.22 7.46 -15.03
CA SER A 9 -19.79 7.82 -13.67
C SER A 9 -20.93 7.73 -12.64
N LYS A 10 -20.90 6.75 -11.75
CA LYS A 10 -21.85 6.56 -10.62
C LYS A 10 -21.46 7.33 -9.35
N VAL A 11 -20.64 8.36 -9.48
CA VAL A 11 -20.51 9.36 -8.41
C VAL A 11 -21.74 10.25 -8.54
N HIS A 12 -22.53 10.38 -7.47
CA HIS A 12 -23.66 11.29 -7.49
C HIS A 12 -23.12 12.72 -7.63
N LYS A 13 -23.22 13.29 -8.84
CA LYS A 13 -22.52 14.54 -9.20
C LYS A 13 -22.83 15.70 -8.26
N SER A 14 -23.99 15.72 -7.61
CA SER A 14 -24.34 16.78 -6.66
C SER A 14 -23.99 16.51 -5.18
N THR A 15 -23.74 15.26 -4.77
CA THR A 15 -23.50 14.94 -3.34
C THR A 15 -22.10 14.40 -3.07
N GLY A 16 -21.42 13.86 -4.09
CA GLY A 16 -20.06 13.35 -3.96
C GLY A 16 -19.95 11.99 -3.26
N TYR A 17 -21.06 11.33 -2.90
CA TYR A 17 -21.06 9.97 -2.36
C TYR A 17 -20.87 8.90 -3.44
N HIS A 18 -20.34 7.76 -3.02
CA HIS A 18 -20.21 6.55 -3.85
C HIS A 18 -21.43 5.64 -3.63
N LEU A 19 -22.19 5.39 -4.70
CA LEU A 19 -23.25 4.39 -4.71
C LEU A 19 -22.65 3.05 -5.17
N VAL A 20 -22.46 2.14 -4.21
CA VAL A 20 -21.82 0.84 -4.42
C VAL A 20 -22.74 -0.08 -5.23
N ASP A 21 -22.16 -0.87 -6.12
CA ASP A 21 -22.89 -1.87 -6.90
C ASP A 21 -23.30 -3.06 -6.00
N ILE A 22 -24.31 -3.83 -6.42
CA ILE A 22 -24.74 -5.02 -5.66
C ILE A 22 -23.55 -5.99 -5.56
N SER A 23 -23.14 -6.29 -4.33
CA SER A 23 -21.99 -7.14 -4.04
C SER A 23 -22.42 -8.42 -3.30
N PRO A 24 -21.93 -9.60 -3.69
CA PRO A 24 -22.23 -10.85 -2.99
C PRO A 24 -21.44 -11.03 -1.70
N TRP A 25 -20.36 -10.26 -1.50
CA TRP A 25 -19.39 -10.49 -0.42
C TRP A 25 -19.96 -10.41 0.99
N PRO A 26 -20.90 -9.48 1.33
CA PRO A 26 -21.51 -9.45 2.65
C PRO A 26 -22.18 -10.78 3.03
N VAL A 27 -22.90 -11.41 2.10
CA VAL A 27 -23.58 -12.70 2.33
C VAL A 27 -22.56 -13.83 2.42
N VAL A 28 -21.59 -13.89 1.51
CA VAL A 28 -20.55 -14.93 1.51
C VAL A 28 -19.74 -14.91 2.81
N VAL A 29 -19.29 -13.73 3.23
CA VAL A 29 -18.51 -13.56 4.48
C VAL A 29 -19.37 -13.90 5.70
N SER A 30 -20.62 -13.43 5.76
CA SER A 30 -21.51 -13.71 6.90
C SER A 30 -21.80 -15.20 7.06
N LEU A 31 -22.09 -15.91 5.96
CA LEU A 31 -22.29 -17.37 5.99
C LEU A 31 -21.00 -18.12 6.35
N SER A 32 -19.85 -17.61 5.91
CA SER A 32 -18.55 -18.20 6.27
C SER A 32 -18.28 -18.06 7.77
N VAL A 33 -18.54 -16.89 8.36
CA VAL A 33 -18.42 -16.66 9.81
C VAL A 33 -19.37 -17.57 10.59
N LEU A 34 -20.64 -17.67 10.18
CA LEU A 34 -21.61 -18.59 10.79
C LEU A 34 -21.14 -20.05 10.71
N GLY A 35 -20.59 -20.46 9.56
CA GLY A 35 -20.02 -21.79 9.37
C GLY A 35 -18.85 -22.06 10.32
N VAL A 36 -17.94 -21.10 10.48
CA VAL A 36 -16.81 -21.24 11.42
C VAL A 36 -17.29 -21.34 12.86
N THR A 37 -18.21 -20.47 13.30
CA THR A 37 -18.69 -20.47 14.70
C THR A 37 -19.48 -21.74 15.03
N SER A 38 -20.39 -22.15 14.15
CA SER A 38 -21.14 -23.42 14.32
C SER A 38 -20.22 -24.64 14.31
N SER A 39 -19.20 -24.66 13.46
CA SER A 39 -18.19 -25.74 13.46
C SER A 39 -17.43 -25.79 14.79
N MET A 40 -17.03 -24.65 15.34
CA MET A 40 -16.28 -24.59 16.59
C MET A 40 -17.11 -25.07 17.79
N VAL A 41 -18.38 -24.66 17.86
CA VAL A 41 -19.33 -25.16 18.88
C VAL A 41 -19.50 -26.67 18.74
N GLY A 42 -19.63 -27.18 17.52
CA GLY A 42 -19.69 -28.62 17.24
C GLY A 42 -18.43 -29.37 17.69
N LEU A 43 -17.24 -28.83 17.39
CA LEU A 43 -15.96 -29.43 17.79
C LEU A 43 -15.81 -29.52 19.32
N PHE A 44 -16.24 -28.50 20.05
CA PHE A 44 -16.15 -28.48 21.51
C PHE A 44 -17.17 -29.39 22.21
N ASN A 45 -18.39 -29.52 21.68
CA ASN A 45 -19.47 -30.26 22.36
C ASN A 45 -19.65 -31.69 21.84
N MET A 46 -19.44 -31.93 20.55
CA MET A 46 -19.71 -33.21 19.89
C MET A 46 -18.42 -34.00 19.58
N GLY A 47 -17.26 -33.45 19.93
CA GLY A 47 -15.95 -34.06 19.73
C GLY A 47 -15.32 -33.79 18.36
N THR A 48 -14.07 -34.20 18.20
CA THR A 48 -13.23 -33.91 17.03
C THR A 48 -13.50 -34.88 15.88
N SER A 49 -14.66 -34.75 15.23
CA SER A 49 -14.93 -35.51 14.00
C SER A 49 -14.14 -34.95 12.82
N LYS A 50 -13.65 -35.82 11.92
CA LYS A 50 -12.99 -35.40 10.67
C LYS A 50 -13.89 -34.51 9.81
N MET A 51 -15.20 -34.74 9.87
CA MET A 51 -16.22 -33.95 9.17
C MET A 51 -16.32 -32.51 9.72
N ALA A 52 -16.28 -32.33 11.05
CA ALA A 52 -16.32 -31.01 11.64
C ALA A 52 -15.05 -30.20 11.31
N TRP A 53 -13.87 -30.85 11.33
CA TRP A 53 -12.62 -30.23 10.90
C TRP A 53 -12.63 -29.83 9.42
N SER A 54 -13.11 -30.70 8.52
CA SER A 54 -13.16 -30.38 7.09
C SER A 54 -14.15 -29.26 6.79
N PHE A 55 -15.31 -29.25 7.44
CA PHE A 55 -16.29 -28.17 7.31
C PHE A 55 -15.73 -26.84 7.83
N MET A 56 -15.08 -26.84 9.00
CA MET A 56 -14.44 -25.64 9.54
C MET A 56 -13.38 -25.08 8.59
N ILE A 57 -12.47 -25.92 8.10
CA ILE A 57 -11.42 -25.51 7.15
C ILE A 57 -12.05 -24.93 5.88
N GLY A 58 -13.09 -25.56 5.35
CA GLY A 58 -13.84 -25.05 4.20
C GLY A 58 -14.43 -23.66 4.44
N CYS A 59 -15.07 -23.44 5.59
CA CYS A 59 -15.62 -22.13 5.97
C CYS A 59 -14.53 -21.07 6.22
N VAL A 60 -13.40 -21.44 6.84
CA VAL A 60 -12.26 -20.54 7.01
C VAL A 60 -11.66 -20.15 5.66
N MET A 61 -11.51 -21.10 4.73
CA MET A 61 -11.06 -20.79 3.38
C MET A 61 -12.03 -19.83 2.69
N LEU A 62 -13.35 -20.12 2.71
CA LEU A 62 -14.35 -19.21 2.13
C LEU A 62 -14.32 -17.82 2.76
N LEU A 63 -14.11 -17.72 4.07
CA LEU A 63 -13.95 -16.45 4.77
C LEU A 63 -12.76 -15.65 4.24
N ILE A 64 -11.58 -16.28 4.16
CA ILE A 64 -10.35 -15.65 3.66
C ILE A 64 -10.52 -15.22 2.20
N LEU A 65 -11.06 -16.11 1.35
CA LEU A 65 -11.29 -15.81 -0.07
C LEU A 65 -12.32 -14.68 -0.26
N GLY A 66 -13.41 -14.70 0.51
CA GLY A 66 -14.44 -13.66 0.50
C GLY A 66 -13.88 -12.30 0.91
N ALA A 67 -13.09 -12.24 1.98
CA ALA A 67 -12.44 -11.01 2.43
C ALA A 67 -11.44 -10.48 1.38
N MET A 68 -10.58 -11.35 0.82
CA MET A 68 -9.63 -10.95 -0.23
C MET A 68 -10.32 -10.41 -1.48
N ARG A 69 -11.41 -11.04 -1.91
CA ARG A 69 -12.21 -10.59 -3.07
C ARG A 69 -12.90 -9.26 -2.79
N TRP A 70 -13.45 -9.09 -1.59
CA TRP A 70 -14.09 -7.84 -1.19
C TRP A 70 -13.08 -6.67 -1.19
N TRP A 71 -11.89 -6.87 -0.60
CA TRP A 71 -10.86 -5.84 -0.64
C TRP A 71 -10.32 -5.59 -2.06
N SER A 72 -10.26 -6.60 -2.91
CA SER A 72 -9.90 -6.44 -4.33
C SER A 72 -10.90 -5.52 -5.05
N ASP A 73 -12.20 -5.69 -4.82
CA ASP A 73 -13.24 -4.84 -5.41
C ASP A 73 -13.14 -3.39 -4.91
N ILE A 74 -12.84 -3.19 -3.63
CA ILE A 74 -12.60 -1.84 -3.08
C ILE A 74 -11.36 -1.19 -3.74
N ILE A 75 -10.30 -1.97 -4.02
CA ILE A 75 -9.14 -1.47 -4.77
C ILE A 75 -9.53 -1.11 -6.20
N LEU A 76 -10.38 -1.90 -6.85
CA LEU A 76 -10.90 -1.62 -8.19
C LEU A 76 -11.70 -0.31 -8.22
N GLU A 77 -12.67 -0.18 -7.31
CA GLU A 77 -13.56 0.98 -7.16
C GLU A 77 -12.78 2.27 -6.88
N SER A 78 -11.76 2.19 -6.04
CA SER A 78 -10.91 3.33 -5.68
C SER A 78 -9.91 3.70 -6.77
N THR A 79 -9.09 2.74 -7.19
CA THR A 79 -7.86 3.00 -7.97
C THR A 79 -8.16 3.07 -9.47
N TYR A 80 -9.04 2.21 -9.98
CA TYR A 80 -9.27 2.07 -11.42
C TYR A 80 -10.54 2.79 -11.86
N LEU A 81 -11.60 2.74 -11.05
CA LEU A 81 -12.87 3.41 -11.36
C LEU A 81 -12.94 4.84 -10.82
N GLY A 82 -12.01 5.25 -9.94
CA GLY A 82 -11.93 6.61 -9.41
C GLY A 82 -13.15 7.05 -8.60
N ARG A 83 -13.88 6.11 -7.98
CA ARG A 83 -15.17 6.41 -7.30
C ARG A 83 -15.00 7.01 -5.91
N HIS A 84 -13.77 7.03 -5.38
CA HIS A 84 -13.46 7.57 -4.06
C HIS A 84 -13.16 9.07 -4.13
N THR A 85 -14.21 9.87 -3.97
CA THR A 85 -14.08 11.33 -3.82
C THR A 85 -13.43 11.70 -2.47
N ASN A 86 -13.03 12.96 -2.31
CA ASN A 86 -12.50 13.45 -1.03
C ASN A 86 -13.49 13.27 0.14
N LEU A 87 -14.81 13.36 -0.13
CA LEU A 87 -15.85 13.12 0.89
C LEU A 87 -15.85 11.66 1.33
N VAL A 88 -15.82 10.72 0.38
CA VAL A 88 -15.76 9.27 0.66
C VAL A 88 -14.47 8.92 1.41
N VAL A 89 -13.33 9.50 1.03
CA VAL A 89 -12.07 9.28 1.74
C VAL A 89 -12.14 9.83 3.18
N LYS A 90 -12.80 10.97 3.40
CA LYS A 90 -13.00 11.53 4.74
C LYS A 90 -13.85 10.59 5.61
N THR A 91 -14.92 10.01 5.07
CA THR A 91 -15.75 9.06 5.83
C THR A 91 -15.04 7.74 6.08
N LEU A 92 -14.24 7.25 5.12
CA LEU A 92 -13.38 6.06 5.32
C LEU A 92 -12.34 6.28 6.42
N ARG A 93 -11.74 7.48 6.51
CA ARG A 93 -10.85 7.86 7.63
C ARG A 93 -11.58 7.85 8.97
N MET A 94 -12.79 8.40 9.04
CA MET A 94 -13.60 8.34 10.26
C MET A 94 -13.94 6.89 10.63
N GLY A 95 -14.32 6.06 9.66
CA GLY A 95 -14.59 4.64 9.87
C GLY A 95 -13.39 3.88 10.41
N MET A 96 -12.19 4.11 9.85
CA MET A 96 -10.96 3.50 10.36
C MET A 96 -10.64 3.95 11.79
N ALA A 97 -10.83 5.24 12.10
CA ALA A 97 -10.60 5.74 13.46
C ALA A 97 -11.56 5.11 14.48
N LEU A 98 -12.85 4.97 14.14
CA LEU A 98 -13.84 4.31 14.99
C LEU A 98 -13.56 2.80 15.14
N PHE A 99 -13.11 2.14 14.08
CA PHE A 99 -12.69 0.74 14.15
C PHE A 99 -11.49 0.55 15.10
N ILE A 100 -10.44 1.37 14.96
CA ILE A 100 -9.30 1.32 15.90
C ILE A 100 -9.76 1.62 17.33
N LEU A 101 -10.67 2.58 17.51
CA LEU A 101 -11.22 2.88 18.82
C LEU A 101 -11.95 1.68 19.45
N SER A 102 -12.72 0.91 18.67
CA SER A 102 -13.33 -0.33 19.18
C SER A 102 -12.30 -1.39 19.55
N GLU A 103 -11.20 -1.51 18.78
CA GLU A 103 -10.10 -2.43 19.12
C GLU A 103 -9.37 -1.99 20.40
N VAL A 104 -9.20 -0.68 20.63
CA VAL A 104 -8.66 -0.16 21.90
C VAL A 104 -9.54 -0.58 23.07
N PHE A 105 -10.86 -0.40 22.98
CA PHE A 105 -11.78 -0.85 24.05
C PHE A 105 -11.79 -2.37 24.23
N PHE A 106 -11.64 -3.13 23.15
CA PHE A 106 -11.47 -4.57 23.21
C PHE A 106 -10.23 -4.95 24.04
N PHE A 107 -9.07 -4.32 23.81
CA PHE A 107 -7.88 -4.55 24.65
C PHE A 107 -8.04 -4.06 26.09
N VAL A 108 -8.69 -2.91 26.31
CA VAL A 108 -8.99 -2.40 27.67
C VAL A 108 -9.73 -3.46 28.50
N SER A 109 -10.64 -4.24 27.89
CA SER A 109 -11.33 -5.32 28.60
C SER A 109 -10.40 -6.43 29.10
N PHE A 110 -9.36 -6.78 28.34
CA PHE A 110 -8.37 -7.76 28.78
C PHE A 110 -7.43 -7.21 29.86
N PHE A 111 -6.97 -5.96 29.71
CA PHE A 111 -6.20 -5.30 30.76
C PHE A 111 -6.99 -5.22 32.06
N TRP A 112 -8.29 -4.90 31.97
CA TRP A 112 -9.18 -4.90 33.13
C TRP A 112 -9.27 -6.27 33.80
N ALA A 113 -9.45 -7.33 33.01
CA ALA A 113 -9.46 -8.70 33.52
C ALA A 113 -8.13 -9.09 34.19
N PHE A 114 -6.98 -8.70 33.62
CA PHE A 114 -5.66 -8.93 34.19
C PHE A 114 -5.47 -8.17 35.51
N PHE A 115 -5.81 -6.89 35.58
CA PHE A 115 -5.72 -6.12 36.84
C PHE A 115 -6.64 -6.66 37.92
N TYR A 116 -7.85 -7.07 37.55
CA TYR A 116 -8.78 -7.72 38.48
C TYR A 116 -8.22 -9.05 39.01
N ALA A 117 -7.52 -9.82 38.17
CA ALA A 117 -6.85 -11.04 38.60
C ALA A 117 -5.63 -10.77 39.50
N MET A 118 -4.79 -9.81 39.14
CA MET A 118 -3.50 -9.52 39.77
C MET A 118 -3.62 -8.77 41.11
N ILE A 119 -4.46 -7.73 41.17
CA ILE A 119 -4.59 -6.85 42.35
C ILE A 119 -5.91 -7.11 43.09
N GLY A 120 -6.90 -7.70 42.41
CA GLY A 120 -8.21 -7.92 42.97
C GLY A 120 -8.28 -9.07 43.98
N GLU A 121 -9.51 -9.35 44.40
CA GLU A 121 -9.84 -10.31 45.45
C GLU A 121 -9.28 -11.72 45.17
N ILE A 122 -9.15 -12.11 43.90
CA ILE A 122 -8.61 -13.42 43.52
C ILE A 122 -7.15 -13.56 43.96
N SER A 123 -6.30 -12.58 43.63
CA SER A 123 -4.90 -12.59 44.07
C SER A 123 -4.80 -12.47 45.59
N MET A 124 -5.54 -11.53 46.19
CA MET A 124 -5.44 -11.26 47.63
C MET A 124 -5.97 -12.39 48.52
N ASN A 125 -7.08 -13.04 48.14
CA ASN A 125 -7.76 -14.02 49.00
C ASN A 125 -7.52 -15.49 48.61
N LYS A 126 -7.13 -15.78 47.35
CA LYS A 126 -6.99 -17.18 46.87
C LYS A 126 -5.57 -17.56 46.48
N VAL A 127 -4.79 -16.65 45.91
CA VAL A 127 -3.44 -16.96 45.38
C VAL A 127 -2.33 -16.48 46.32
N GLY A 128 -2.55 -15.38 47.04
CA GLY A 128 -1.64 -14.80 48.03
C GLY A 128 -0.40 -14.08 47.45
N GLN A 129 -0.11 -14.24 46.17
CA GLN A 129 0.98 -13.57 45.44
C GLN A 129 0.72 -13.57 43.93
N TRP A 130 1.40 -12.68 43.21
CA TRP A 130 1.42 -12.66 41.76
C TRP A 130 2.87 -12.60 41.26
N PRO A 131 3.29 -13.45 40.31
CA PRO A 131 2.57 -14.58 39.71
C PRO A 131 2.15 -15.67 40.72
N PRO A 132 1.13 -16.50 40.41
CA PRO A 132 0.71 -17.60 41.26
C PRO A 132 1.83 -18.60 41.60
N VAL A 133 1.76 -19.22 42.79
CA VAL A 133 2.70 -20.29 43.20
C VAL A 133 2.77 -21.38 42.12
N GLY A 134 3.99 -21.70 41.67
CA GLY A 134 4.24 -22.72 40.64
C GLY A 134 4.31 -22.18 39.21
N VAL A 135 3.90 -20.94 38.96
CA VAL A 135 4.09 -20.29 37.65
C VAL A 135 5.38 -19.47 37.66
N LYS A 136 6.32 -19.82 36.78
CA LYS A 136 7.53 -19.03 36.55
C LYS A 136 7.27 -18.04 35.43
N ALA A 137 7.14 -16.75 35.77
CA ALA A 137 6.98 -15.70 34.77
C ALA A 137 8.21 -15.53 33.87
N ILE A 138 7.96 -15.08 32.65
CA ILE A 138 9.00 -14.81 31.64
C ILE A 138 9.74 -13.53 32.03
N SER A 139 11.07 -13.56 31.98
CA SER A 139 11.88 -12.38 32.26
C SER A 139 11.67 -11.31 31.18
N PRO A 140 11.40 -10.04 31.54
CA PRO A 140 11.17 -8.97 30.57
C PRO A 140 12.40 -8.64 29.74
N TRP A 141 13.61 -8.92 30.23
CA TRP A 141 14.87 -8.46 29.63
C TRP A 141 15.43 -9.39 28.53
N GLY A 142 14.71 -10.46 28.20
CA GLY A 142 15.05 -11.38 27.11
C GLY A 142 14.32 -11.06 25.81
N VAL A 143 13.61 -12.06 25.28
CA VAL A 143 12.79 -11.94 24.06
C VAL A 143 11.78 -10.78 24.13
N PRO A 144 11.08 -10.51 25.25
CA PRO A 144 10.12 -9.39 25.32
C PRO A 144 10.74 -8.01 25.07
N ALA A 145 11.92 -7.74 25.63
CA ALA A 145 12.63 -6.48 25.41
C ALA A 145 13.09 -6.37 23.95
N LEU A 146 13.57 -7.46 23.35
CA LEU A 146 13.95 -7.48 21.93
C LEU A 146 12.74 -7.20 21.03
N ASN A 147 11.60 -7.85 21.28
CA ASN A 147 10.35 -7.62 20.58
C ASN A 147 9.86 -6.17 20.68
N THR A 148 10.05 -5.54 21.84
CA THR A 148 9.78 -4.12 22.05
C THR A 148 10.66 -3.23 21.16
N ILE A 149 11.96 -3.50 21.10
CA ILE A 149 12.90 -2.74 20.23
C ILE A 149 12.51 -2.92 18.76
N ILE A 150 12.16 -4.13 18.35
CA ILE A 150 11.75 -4.46 16.97
C ILE A 150 10.49 -3.69 16.57
N LEU A 151 9.44 -3.71 17.38
CA LEU A 151 8.21 -2.98 17.05
C LEU A 151 8.43 -1.46 17.02
N LEU A 152 9.13 -0.90 18.01
CA LEU A 152 9.43 0.54 18.00
C LEU A 152 10.27 0.95 16.77
N ALA A 153 11.26 0.14 16.39
CA ALA A 153 12.02 0.36 15.16
C ALA A 153 11.13 0.27 13.91
N SER A 154 10.18 -0.67 13.89
CA SER A 154 9.21 -0.83 12.80
C SER A 154 8.26 0.37 12.67
N GLY A 155 7.90 1.00 13.80
CA GLY A 155 7.14 2.24 13.86
C GLY A 155 7.89 3.43 13.26
N VAL A 156 9.20 3.53 13.50
CA VAL A 156 10.06 4.55 12.87
C VAL A 156 10.14 4.30 11.36
N SER A 157 10.39 3.06 10.92
CA SER A 157 10.49 2.76 9.49
C SER A 157 9.16 2.98 8.76
N VAL A 158 8.01 2.63 9.35
CA VAL A 158 6.70 2.88 8.70
C VAL A 158 6.40 4.38 8.60
N THR A 159 6.83 5.18 9.58
CA THR A 159 6.73 6.65 9.55
C THR A 159 7.59 7.23 8.42
N CYS A 160 8.80 6.70 8.21
CA CYS A 160 9.63 7.05 7.07
C CYS A 160 8.92 6.70 5.75
N ALA A 161 8.40 5.48 5.60
CA ALA A 161 7.65 5.08 4.41
C ALA A 161 6.45 6.01 4.14
N HIS A 162 5.73 6.41 5.19
CA HIS A 162 4.61 7.34 5.09
C HIS A 162 5.02 8.74 4.60
N LYS A 163 6.18 9.27 5.04
CA LYS A 163 6.72 10.51 4.49
C LYS A 163 7.04 10.36 3.00
N GLY A 164 7.64 9.22 2.62
CA GLY A 164 7.95 8.91 1.23
C GLY A 164 6.72 8.90 0.31
N VAL A 165 5.66 8.20 0.72
CA VAL A 165 4.46 8.07 -0.12
C VAL A 165 3.76 9.42 -0.33
N ARG A 166 3.77 10.31 0.67
CA ARG A 166 3.19 11.66 0.57
C ARG A 166 3.91 12.55 -0.44
N VAL A 167 5.23 12.40 -0.56
CA VAL A 167 6.01 13.15 -1.55
C VAL A 167 5.83 12.51 -2.92
N HIS A 168 5.99 11.20 -3.02
CA HIS A 168 5.81 10.43 -4.26
C HIS A 168 4.43 10.66 -4.91
N ASN A 169 3.35 10.68 -4.12
CA ASN A 169 1.98 10.88 -4.61
C ASN A 169 1.77 12.24 -5.32
N LYS A 170 2.63 13.24 -5.06
CA LYS A 170 2.56 14.56 -5.69
C LYS A 170 3.36 14.65 -7.00
N CYS A 171 4.19 13.66 -7.30
CA CYS A 171 5.07 13.67 -8.46
C CYS A 171 4.36 13.12 -9.71
N PRO A 172 4.72 13.61 -10.90
CA PRO A 172 4.12 13.16 -12.15
C PRO A 172 4.55 11.74 -12.53
N VAL A 173 3.65 10.97 -13.15
CA VAL A 173 3.93 9.61 -13.67
C VAL A 173 3.99 9.62 -15.20
N PHE A 174 4.81 8.73 -15.79
CA PHE A 174 4.87 8.53 -17.23
C PHE A 174 3.54 7.95 -17.75
N ASN A 175 2.90 8.61 -18.72
CA ASN A 175 1.76 8.04 -19.44
C ASN A 175 2.30 7.08 -20.52
N THR A 176 2.26 5.77 -20.27
CA THR A 176 2.81 4.74 -21.16
C THR A 176 1.94 4.47 -22.40
N ASN A 177 1.51 5.51 -23.11
CA ASN A 177 0.92 5.37 -24.45
C ASN A 177 1.94 5.63 -25.57
N HIS A 178 3.13 6.14 -25.25
CA HIS A 178 4.26 6.11 -26.17
C HIS A 178 5.09 4.86 -25.86
N LYS A 179 5.31 4.03 -26.90
CA LYS A 179 6.36 3.01 -26.91
C LYS A 179 7.64 3.66 -26.39
N VAL A 180 8.20 3.06 -25.35
CA VAL A 180 9.56 3.37 -24.91
C VAL A 180 10.47 2.77 -25.95
N ASP A 181 10.69 3.50 -27.03
CA ASP A 181 11.77 3.20 -27.96
C ASP A 181 13.06 3.66 -27.26
N GLY A 182 13.90 2.69 -26.89
CA GLY A 182 15.33 2.91 -26.65
C GLY A 182 15.75 3.73 -25.42
N PHE A 183 15.44 3.27 -24.20
CA PHE A 183 16.37 3.53 -23.09
C PHE A 183 16.44 2.31 -22.17
N GLY A 184 17.43 1.46 -22.45
CA GLY A 184 17.67 0.20 -21.79
C GLY A 184 18.21 0.39 -20.37
N TRP A 185 17.30 0.41 -19.40
CA TRP A 185 17.50 -0.39 -18.20
C TRP A 185 16.55 -1.57 -18.29
N GLN A 186 17.05 -2.68 -18.83
CA GLN A 186 16.41 -3.97 -18.61
C GLN A 186 16.34 -4.19 -17.10
N LEU A 187 15.17 -3.95 -16.51
CA LEU A 187 14.82 -4.38 -15.16
C LEU A 187 14.67 -5.91 -15.18
N HIS A 188 15.77 -6.62 -15.42
CA HIS A 188 15.87 -8.08 -15.26
C HIS A 188 15.84 -8.48 -13.76
N SER A 189 16.06 -7.53 -12.85
CA SER A 189 16.17 -7.79 -11.41
C SER A 189 14.85 -7.89 -10.66
N SER A 190 13.74 -7.27 -11.12
CA SER A 190 12.46 -7.32 -10.38
C SER A 190 11.74 -8.66 -10.48
N LYS A 191 11.82 -9.32 -11.64
CA LYS A 191 11.29 -10.68 -11.83
C LYS A 191 12.13 -11.72 -11.09
N ALA A 192 13.45 -11.53 -11.09
CA ALA A 192 14.38 -12.37 -10.36
C ALA A 192 14.19 -12.22 -8.85
N LEU A 193 14.19 -11.00 -8.30
CA LEU A 193 14.03 -10.76 -6.87
C LEU A 193 12.69 -11.26 -6.32
N PHE A 194 11.58 -11.06 -7.05
CA PHE A 194 10.27 -11.56 -6.60
C PHE A 194 10.16 -13.09 -6.68
N SER A 195 10.78 -13.72 -7.70
CA SER A 195 10.86 -15.18 -7.82
C SER A 195 11.83 -15.82 -6.82
N ILE A 196 12.88 -15.09 -6.41
CA ILE A 196 13.85 -15.53 -5.40
C ILE A 196 13.23 -15.50 -4.00
N VAL A 197 12.41 -14.48 -3.69
CA VAL A 197 11.81 -14.33 -2.36
C VAL A 197 10.56 -15.21 -2.17
N TRP A 198 9.74 -15.41 -3.21
CA TRP A 198 8.42 -16.05 -3.07
C TRP A 198 8.22 -17.33 -3.88
N GLY A 199 9.18 -17.74 -4.72
CA GLY A 199 9.06 -18.92 -5.58
C GLY A 199 8.07 -18.74 -6.75
N SER A 200 8.47 -19.18 -7.94
CA SER A 200 7.69 -19.00 -9.18
C SER A 200 6.30 -19.66 -9.15
N SER A 201 6.12 -20.72 -8.36
CA SER A 201 4.86 -21.46 -8.24
C SER A 201 3.79 -20.72 -7.43
N LEU A 202 4.16 -20.07 -6.32
CA LEU A 202 3.26 -19.24 -5.50
C LEU A 202 2.82 -18.00 -6.26
N VAL A 203 3.73 -17.36 -6.98
CA VAL A 203 3.44 -16.18 -7.81
C VAL A 203 2.43 -16.50 -8.90
N ASN A 204 2.57 -17.66 -9.57
CA ASN A 204 1.64 -18.10 -10.60
C ASN A 204 0.30 -18.56 -10.03
N GLY A 205 0.30 -19.22 -8.86
CA GLY A 205 -0.90 -19.54 -8.09
C GLY A 205 -1.69 -18.29 -7.71
N PHE A 206 -1.03 -17.27 -7.15
CA PHE A 206 -1.63 -15.97 -6.87
C PHE A 206 -2.19 -15.30 -8.13
N ARG A 207 -1.43 -15.29 -9.23
CA ARG A 207 -1.84 -14.62 -10.47
C ARG A 207 -3.08 -15.25 -11.12
N SER A 208 -3.15 -16.58 -11.13
CA SER A 208 -4.31 -17.35 -11.59
C SER A 208 -5.52 -17.15 -10.67
N PHE A 209 -5.28 -17.13 -9.36
CA PHE A 209 -6.34 -17.02 -8.35
C PHE A 209 -7.03 -15.64 -8.34
N PHE A 210 -6.30 -14.55 -8.60
CA PHE A 210 -6.85 -13.19 -8.60
C PHE A 210 -7.51 -12.73 -9.92
N HIS A 211 -7.56 -13.56 -10.98
CA HIS A 211 -7.87 -13.08 -12.35
C HIS A 211 -7.08 -11.80 -12.70
N TRP A 212 -5.81 -11.77 -12.29
CA TRP A 212 -4.93 -10.64 -12.52
C TRP A 212 -4.46 -10.69 -13.98
N GLY A 213 -5.33 -10.24 -14.89
CA GLY A 213 -5.06 -10.19 -16.31
C GLY A 213 -3.77 -9.44 -16.63
N ASN A 214 -3.15 -9.81 -17.76
CA ASN A 214 -2.02 -9.09 -18.33
C ASN A 214 -2.35 -7.59 -18.37
N THR A 215 -1.64 -6.82 -17.54
CA THR A 215 -1.79 -5.37 -17.40
C THR A 215 -1.16 -4.61 -18.56
N SER A 216 -0.85 -5.30 -19.66
CA SER A 216 -0.30 -4.71 -20.87
C SER A 216 -1.35 -4.01 -21.74
N GLN A 217 -2.66 -4.14 -21.45
CA GLN A 217 -3.72 -3.58 -22.30
C GLN A 217 -4.92 -2.97 -21.56
N ILE A 218 -4.76 -2.50 -20.31
CA ILE A 218 -5.81 -1.68 -19.69
C ILE A 218 -5.41 -0.22 -19.85
N PRO A 219 -6.10 0.56 -20.70
CA PRO A 219 -5.81 1.98 -20.82
C PRO A 219 -6.05 2.62 -19.45
N TYR A 220 -5.08 3.39 -18.96
CA TYR A 220 -5.36 4.39 -17.94
C TYR A 220 -6.60 5.16 -18.38
N PRO A 221 -7.53 5.52 -17.48
CA PRO A 221 -8.63 6.38 -17.86
C PRO A 221 -8.02 7.65 -18.45
N SER A 222 -8.14 7.79 -19.77
CA SER A 222 -7.98 9.04 -20.50
C SER A 222 -9.18 9.94 -20.18
N GLY A 223 -9.46 10.11 -18.90
CA GLY A 223 -10.11 11.33 -18.46
C GLY A 223 -9.14 12.43 -18.78
N GLU A 224 -9.56 13.39 -19.59
CA GLU A 224 -8.92 14.69 -19.61
C GLU A 224 -8.81 15.16 -18.15
N LEU A 225 -7.66 14.89 -17.52
CA LEU A 225 -7.24 15.61 -16.33
C LEU A 225 -7.08 17.04 -16.81
N GLY A 226 -8.15 17.81 -16.60
CA GLY A 226 -8.10 19.26 -16.66
C GLY A 226 -6.92 19.68 -15.82
N PHE A 227 -5.87 20.15 -16.49
CA PHE A 227 -4.87 20.99 -15.87
C PHE A 227 -5.60 22.06 -15.03
N PRO A 228 -5.28 22.25 -13.74
CA PRO A 228 -5.62 23.49 -13.07
C PRO A 228 -4.82 24.59 -13.80
N GLY A 229 -5.53 25.29 -14.69
CA GLY A 229 -4.96 26.04 -15.80
C GLY A 229 -5.89 26.09 -17.00
N LYS A 230 -6.94 25.24 -17.06
CA LYS A 230 -8.13 25.49 -17.89
C LYS A 230 -9.04 26.54 -17.23
N ASP A 231 -8.50 27.70 -16.87
CA ASP A 231 -9.25 28.93 -17.08
C ASP A 231 -9.14 29.22 -18.57
N VAL A 232 -9.98 28.51 -19.33
CA VAL A 232 -10.23 28.82 -20.73
C VAL A 232 -10.97 30.15 -20.73
N LEU A 233 -10.18 31.23 -20.63
CA LEU A 233 -10.43 32.43 -21.40
C LEU A 233 -10.87 31.98 -22.80
N SER A 234 -12.01 32.48 -23.22
CA SER A 234 -12.57 32.29 -24.55
C SER A 234 -11.56 32.74 -25.61
N LEU A 235 -10.66 31.85 -26.00
CA LEU A 235 -9.75 32.06 -27.11
C LEU A 235 -10.56 31.95 -28.40
N SER A 236 -10.48 33.00 -29.20
CA SER A 236 -11.26 33.11 -30.43
C SER A 236 -10.86 31.99 -31.41
N LYS A 237 -11.79 31.57 -32.27
CA LYS A 237 -11.56 30.48 -33.25
C LYS A 237 -10.29 30.68 -34.12
N SER A 238 -9.74 31.89 -34.20
CA SER A 238 -8.50 32.19 -34.95
C SER A 238 -7.22 31.69 -34.26
N GLU A 239 -7.18 31.61 -32.92
CA GLU A 239 -5.99 31.16 -32.18
C GLU A 239 -5.86 29.64 -32.16
N ALA A 240 -7.00 28.93 -32.11
CA ALA A 240 -7.04 27.48 -32.28
C ALA A 240 -6.67 27.06 -33.71
N ALA A 241 -7.09 27.84 -34.71
CA ALA A 241 -6.70 27.62 -36.11
C ALA A 241 -5.19 27.84 -36.30
N GLN A 242 -4.61 28.91 -35.74
CA GLN A 242 -3.16 29.14 -35.78
C GLN A 242 -2.37 28.03 -35.10
N LYS A 243 -2.80 27.51 -33.94
CA LYS A 243 -2.17 26.36 -33.27
C LYS A 243 -2.21 25.08 -34.11
N LEU A 244 -3.29 24.83 -34.85
CA LEU A 244 -3.44 23.65 -35.70
C LEU A 244 -2.59 23.73 -36.98
N THR A 245 -2.51 24.93 -37.60
CA THR A 245 -1.61 25.18 -38.75
C THR A 245 -0.14 25.12 -38.31
N TRP A 246 0.13 25.45 -37.05
CA TRP A 246 1.47 25.41 -36.47
C TRP A 246 1.95 24.00 -36.15
N LYS A 247 1.10 23.14 -35.58
CA LYS A 247 1.48 21.74 -35.31
C LYS A 247 1.93 21.05 -36.60
N THR A 248 1.17 21.23 -37.68
CA THR A 248 1.49 20.69 -39.01
C THR A 248 2.72 21.35 -39.65
N ARG A 249 2.96 22.64 -39.42
CA ARG A 249 4.16 23.34 -39.94
C ARG A 249 5.43 23.04 -39.14
N PHE A 250 5.30 22.80 -37.84
CA PHE A 250 6.39 22.37 -36.96
C PHE A 250 6.74 20.91 -37.22
N GLU A 251 5.75 20.02 -37.33
CA GLU A 251 5.95 18.62 -37.73
C GLU A 251 6.58 18.52 -39.13
N SER A 252 6.13 19.29 -40.13
CA SER A 252 6.78 19.28 -41.46
C SER A 252 8.18 19.89 -41.49
N ASN A 253 8.49 20.82 -40.56
CA ASN A 253 9.85 21.30 -40.39
C ASN A 253 10.72 20.26 -39.66
N LEU A 254 10.17 19.54 -38.67
CA LEU A 254 10.86 18.42 -38.01
C LEU A 254 11.15 17.28 -38.99
N GLU A 255 10.20 16.89 -39.83
CA GLU A 255 10.40 15.89 -40.89
C GLU A 255 11.45 16.35 -41.93
N LYS A 256 11.47 17.63 -42.28
CA LYS A 256 12.54 18.21 -43.12
C LYS A 256 13.91 18.19 -42.43
N PHE A 257 13.96 18.16 -41.11
CA PHE A 257 15.20 18.03 -40.32
C PHE A 257 15.62 16.56 -40.15
N GLU A 258 14.69 15.64 -39.92
CA GLU A 258 14.96 14.19 -39.94
C GLU A 258 15.46 13.74 -41.32
N GLY A 259 14.88 14.29 -42.40
CA GLY A 259 15.34 14.08 -43.78
C GLY A 259 16.68 14.75 -44.11
N LYS A 260 17.12 15.75 -43.34
CA LYS A 260 18.44 16.43 -43.47
C LYS A 260 19.50 15.89 -42.52
N GLY A 261 19.14 15.07 -41.53
CA GLY A 261 20.08 14.37 -40.66
C GLY A 261 21.03 13.44 -41.43
N SER A 262 20.64 13.00 -42.63
CA SER A 262 21.47 12.23 -43.56
C SER A 262 22.50 13.09 -44.34
N GLU A 263 22.24 14.39 -44.53
CA GLU A 263 23.14 15.31 -45.25
C GLU A 263 24.04 16.13 -44.30
N LEU A 264 23.61 16.36 -43.05
CA LEU A 264 24.38 17.09 -42.03
C LEU A 264 25.50 16.27 -41.37
N GLY A 265 25.73 15.03 -41.80
CA GLY A 265 26.84 14.19 -41.33
C GLY A 265 28.23 14.66 -41.78
N SER A 266 28.32 15.69 -42.61
CA SER A 266 29.57 16.13 -43.27
C SER A 266 30.14 17.48 -42.79
N VAL A 267 29.47 18.20 -41.87
CA VAL A 267 29.88 19.56 -41.46
C VAL A 267 30.26 19.69 -39.97
N LEU A 268 30.19 18.60 -39.19
CA LEU A 268 30.59 18.64 -37.77
C LEU A 268 31.90 17.86 -37.54
N PRO A 269 32.91 18.47 -36.90
CA PRO A 269 34.15 17.78 -36.56
C PRO A 269 33.90 16.82 -35.39
N GLY A 270 33.86 15.52 -35.69
CA GLY A 270 34.14 14.44 -34.75
C GLY A 270 33.04 14.04 -33.75
N GLY A 271 32.39 12.90 -34.01
CA GLY A 271 32.22 11.86 -32.98
C GLY A 271 31.09 11.99 -31.95
N TYR A 272 29.86 12.38 -32.34
CA TYR A 272 28.67 12.13 -31.51
C TYR A 272 27.64 11.30 -32.27
N GLY A 273 27.37 10.09 -31.77
CA GLY A 273 26.37 9.18 -32.30
C GLY A 273 24.94 9.64 -32.01
N SER A 274 24.08 9.53 -33.03
CA SER A 274 22.62 9.32 -33.09
C SER A 274 21.62 9.88 -32.06
N GLU A 275 21.98 10.70 -31.07
CA GLU A 275 21.01 11.47 -30.27
C GLU A 275 21.52 12.90 -30.04
N MET A 276 20.86 13.86 -30.67
CA MET A 276 21.19 15.28 -30.56
C MET A 276 20.54 15.87 -29.31
N VAL A 277 21.26 15.89 -28.18
CA VAL A 277 20.80 16.52 -26.94
C VAL A 277 20.96 18.04 -27.03
N LEU A 278 19.87 18.73 -27.36
CA LEU A 278 19.79 20.18 -27.39
C LEU A 278 19.93 20.76 -25.96
N GLN A 279 21.06 21.41 -25.66
CA GLN A 279 21.26 22.05 -24.36
C GLN A 279 20.63 23.44 -24.31
N LEU A 280 20.10 23.82 -23.14
CA LEU A 280 19.46 25.13 -22.91
C LEU A 280 20.40 26.31 -23.22
N SER A 281 21.70 26.12 -23.04
CA SER A 281 22.77 27.07 -23.36
C SER A 281 22.87 27.35 -24.85
N ASP A 282 22.68 26.34 -25.69
CA ASP A 282 22.86 26.42 -27.15
C ASP A 282 21.66 27.09 -27.84
N VAL A 283 20.47 26.89 -27.26
CA VAL A 283 19.25 27.58 -27.70
C VAL A 283 19.29 29.07 -27.32
N LYS A 284 19.81 29.39 -26.12
CA LYS A 284 19.95 30.77 -25.64
C LYS A 284 21.06 31.55 -26.36
N SER A 285 22.17 30.90 -26.71
CA SER A 285 23.28 31.53 -27.44
C SER A 285 22.98 31.78 -28.93
N GLY A 286 21.93 31.13 -29.48
CA GLY A 286 21.55 31.27 -30.88
C GLY A 286 22.46 30.55 -31.87
N SER A 287 23.48 29.83 -31.38
CA SER A 287 24.40 29.03 -32.20
C SER A 287 23.68 27.92 -32.96
N PHE A 288 22.57 27.42 -32.40
CA PHE A 288 21.82 26.30 -32.96
C PHE A 288 20.78 26.71 -34.03
N PHE A 289 20.26 27.95 -33.99
CA PHE A 289 19.29 28.47 -34.95
C PHE A 289 19.68 29.87 -35.47
N PRO A 290 20.69 29.96 -36.36
CA PRO A 290 21.10 31.22 -36.97
C PRO A 290 19.93 31.85 -37.74
N GLY A 291 19.60 33.11 -37.47
CA GLY A 291 18.51 33.84 -38.15
C GLY A 291 17.10 33.69 -37.57
N SER A 292 16.92 32.95 -36.46
CA SER A 292 15.63 32.84 -35.77
C SER A 292 15.31 34.09 -34.91
N SER A 293 14.04 34.52 -34.85
CA SER A 293 13.65 35.66 -33.99
C SER A 293 13.88 35.35 -32.50
N SER A 294 14.19 36.37 -31.70
CA SER A 294 14.38 36.25 -30.24
C SER A 294 13.19 35.60 -29.53
N PHE A 295 11.96 35.95 -29.94
CA PHE A 295 10.72 35.39 -29.41
C PHE A 295 10.65 33.86 -29.47
N TRP A 296 11.04 33.26 -30.60
CA TRP A 296 10.99 31.80 -30.79
C TRP A 296 12.07 31.06 -29.99
N ARG A 297 13.26 31.66 -29.83
CA ARG A 297 14.32 31.12 -28.97
C ARG A 297 13.88 31.10 -27.51
N GLU A 298 13.16 32.13 -27.08
CA GLU A 298 12.60 32.22 -25.73
C GLU A 298 11.49 31.18 -25.49
N GLN A 299 10.58 30.98 -26.44
CA GLN A 299 9.54 29.93 -26.35
C GLN A 299 10.13 28.51 -26.32
N LEU A 300 11.15 28.22 -27.15
CA LEU A 300 11.82 26.92 -27.12
C LEU A 300 12.60 26.72 -25.82
N ALA A 301 13.30 27.74 -25.33
CA ALA A 301 14.00 27.69 -24.05
C ALA A 301 13.02 27.47 -22.88
N LEU A 302 11.85 28.12 -22.89
CA LEU A 302 10.78 27.89 -21.91
C LEU A 302 10.26 26.45 -21.96
N SER A 303 9.99 25.92 -23.16
CA SER A 303 9.55 24.54 -23.35
C SER A 303 10.57 23.52 -22.83
N LEU A 304 11.85 23.70 -23.19
CA LEU A 304 12.93 22.84 -22.70
C LEU A 304 13.11 22.93 -21.18
N SER A 305 12.99 24.14 -20.60
CA SER A 305 13.09 24.34 -19.15
C SER A 305 11.93 23.71 -18.38
N ASN A 306 10.72 23.73 -18.95
CA ASN A 306 9.55 23.07 -18.37
C ASN A 306 9.70 21.55 -18.46
N ASN A 307 10.22 21.04 -19.58
CA ASN A 307 10.46 19.61 -19.75
C ASN A 307 11.55 19.10 -18.78
N SER A 308 12.66 19.84 -18.62
CA SER A 308 13.71 19.48 -17.67
C SER A 308 13.22 19.47 -16.22
N ARG A 309 12.41 20.47 -15.85
CA ARG A 309 11.79 20.54 -14.51
C ARG A 309 10.77 19.41 -14.27
N PHE A 310 10.03 19.02 -15.30
CA PHE A 310 9.11 17.89 -15.23
C PHE A 310 9.86 16.57 -15.01
N GLU A 311 10.91 16.33 -15.79
CA GLU A 311 11.78 15.16 -15.67
C GLU A 311 12.49 15.09 -14.30
N GLU A 312 12.92 16.23 -13.76
CA GLU A 312 13.47 16.32 -12.41
C GLU A 312 12.47 15.89 -11.35
N LYS A 313 11.26 16.49 -11.33
CA LYS A 313 10.19 16.11 -10.39
C LYS A 313 9.77 14.64 -10.52
N ARG A 314 9.83 14.09 -11.73
CA ARG A 314 9.56 12.68 -12.00
C ARG A 314 10.62 11.78 -11.36
N ARG A 315 11.91 12.11 -11.55
CA ARG A 315 13.03 11.37 -10.93
C ARG A 315 12.96 11.43 -9.41
N GLU A 316 12.64 12.58 -8.84
CA GLU A 316 12.38 12.71 -7.41
C GLU A 316 11.24 11.79 -6.95
N GLY A 317 10.11 11.78 -7.69
CA GLY A 317 8.98 10.92 -7.39
C GLY A 317 9.33 9.45 -7.34
N GLU A 318 10.12 8.98 -8.30
CA GLU A 318 10.58 7.59 -8.35
C GLU A 318 11.55 7.26 -7.22
N ALA A 319 12.45 8.17 -6.88
CA ALA A 319 13.35 8.01 -5.73
C ALA A 319 12.56 7.87 -4.41
N TYR A 320 11.54 8.71 -4.19
CA TYR A 320 10.67 8.61 -3.02
C TYR A 320 9.79 7.35 -3.01
N ARG A 321 9.44 6.81 -4.19
CA ARG A 321 8.75 5.52 -4.30
C ARG A 321 9.64 4.38 -3.82
N LEU A 322 10.89 4.34 -4.29
CA LEU A 322 11.88 3.34 -3.86
C LEU A 322 12.20 3.48 -2.37
N TYR A 323 12.35 4.71 -1.88
CA TYR A 323 12.48 5.00 -0.44
C TYR A 323 11.29 4.45 0.36
N THR A 324 10.06 4.68 -0.11
CA THR A 324 8.84 4.14 0.52
C THR A 324 8.86 2.62 0.57
N LEU A 325 9.19 1.98 -0.56
CA LEU A 325 9.26 0.53 -0.67
C LEU A 325 10.33 -0.07 0.24
N PHE A 326 11.51 0.56 0.31
CA PHE A 326 12.60 0.11 1.19
C PHE A 326 12.16 0.09 2.66
N PHE A 327 11.67 1.23 3.16
CA PHE A 327 11.27 1.34 4.57
C PHE A 327 10.02 0.49 4.90
N LEU A 328 9.07 0.40 3.98
CA LEU A 328 7.88 -0.44 4.16
C LEU A 328 8.26 -1.93 4.16
N GLY A 329 9.18 -2.35 3.28
CA GLY A 329 9.73 -3.70 3.27
C GLY A 329 10.46 -4.02 4.58
N TRP A 330 11.20 -3.06 5.14
CA TRP A 330 11.84 -3.19 6.44
C TRP A 330 10.82 -3.35 7.58
N THR A 331 9.74 -2.55 7.59
CA THR A 331 8.65 -2.71 8.57
C THR A 331 8.02 -4.11 8.49
N VAL A 332 7.72 -4.60 7.28
CA VAL A 332 7.16 -5.96 7.09
C VAL A 332 8.12 -7.02 7.62
N PHE A 333 9.41 -6.90 7.30
CA PHE A 333 10.44 -7.82 7.79
C PHE A 333 10.47 -7.85 9.32
N LEU A 334 10.51 -6.69 9.98
CA LEU A 334 10.50 -6.59 11.44
C LEU A 334 9.22 -7.19 12.05
N GLY A 335 8.05 -6.99 11.44
CA GLY A 335 6.80 -7.61 11.88
C GLY A 335 6.81 -9.15 11.81
N VAL A 336 7.43 -9.71 10.77
CA VAL A 336 7.64 -11.17 10.65
C VAL A 336 8.61 -11.67 11.72
N VAL A 337 9.72 -10.96 11.96
CA VAL A 337 10.69 -11.31 12.99
C VAL A 337 10.05 -11.29 14.38
N PHE A 338 9.28 -10.25 14.71
CA PHE A 338 8.51 -10.18 15.95
C PHE A 338 7.60 -11.41 16.12
N THR A 339 6.85 -11.76 15.08
CA THR A 339 5.94 -12.91 15.12
C THR A 339 6.69 -14.22 15.36
N ALA A 340 7.85 -14.41 14.72
CA ALA A 340 8.68 -15.60 14.92
C ALA A 340 9.22 -15.70 16.35
N LEU A 341 9.72 -14.58 16.89
CA LEU A 341 10.20 -14.50 18.28
C LEU A 341 9.07 -14.74 19.29
N GLN A 342 7.87 -14.22 19.03
CA GLN A 342 6.71 -14.47 19.88
C GLN A 342 6.29 -15.95 19.85
N ALA A 343 6.40 -16.62 18.70
CA ALA A 343 6.13 -18.05 18.58
C ALA A 343 7.18 -18.90 19.33
N GLU A 344 8.46 -18.51 19.25
CA GLU A 344 9.54 -19.15 20.02
C GLU A 344 9.32 -18.97 21.53
N GLU A 345 8.93 -17.78 21.97
CA GLU A 345 8.60 -17.53 23.37
C GLU A 345 7.46 -18.42 23.86
N TYR A 346 6.39 -18.58 23.07
CA TYR A 346 5.30 -19.48 23.42
C TYR A 346 5.72 -20.95 23.49
N TYR A 347 6.65 -21.37 22.63
CA TYR A 347 7.18 -22.73 22.64
C TYR A 347 8.07 -23.00 23.86
N MET A 348 8.84 -21.99 24.30
CA MET A 348 9.78 -22.09 25.42
C MET A 348 9.16 -21.73 26.78
N ALA A 349 7.92 -21.23 26.82
CA ALA A 349 7.23 -20.87 28.04
C ALA A 349 7.05 -22.10 28.97
N SER A 350 7.35 -21.93 30.25
CA SER A 350 7.19 -23.00 31.25
C SER A 350 5.76 -23.20 31.76
N PHE A 351 4.80 -22.45 31.21
CA PHE A 351 3.38 -22.49 31.55
C PHE A 351 2.55 -22.41 30.26
N THR A 352 1.32 -22.91 30.33
CA THR A 352 0.37 -22.99 29.22
C THR A 352 -0.86 -22.13 29.49
N ILE A 353 -1.76 -22.01 28.50
CA ILE A 353 -3.03 -21.28 28.66
C ILE A 353 -3.93 -21.87 29.75
N ALA A 354 -3.77 -23.16 30.07
CA ALA A 354 -4.52 -23.85 31.11
C ALA A 354 -3.93 -23.66 32.52
N ASP A 355 -2.70 -23.15 32.63
CA ASP A 355 -1.99 -23.02 33.89
C ASP A 355 -2.36 -21.73 34.60
N SER A 356 -3.32 -21.84 35.53
CA SER A 356 -3.82 -20.76 36.38
C SER A 356 -4.43 -19.58 35.60
N ILE A 357 -4.94 -18.59 36.35
CA ILE A 357 -5.42 -17.34 35.78
C ILE A 357 -4.29 -16.52 35.11
N TYR A 358 -3.04 -16.70 35.54
CA TYR A 358 -1.88 -16.06 34.91
C TYR A 358 -1.69 -16.55 33.48
N GLY A 359 -1.65 -17.87 33.25
CA GLY A 359 -1.47 -18.44 31.92
C GLY A 359 -2.63 -18.05 30.98
N SER A 360 -3.87 -18.19 31.45
CA SER A 360 -5.04 -17.81 30.65
C SER A 360 -5.02 -16.32 30.26
N SER A 361 -4.74 -15.41 31.20
CA SER A 361 -4.72 -13.97 30.91
C SER A 361 -3.52 -13.57 30.02
N PHE A 362 -2.34 -14.12 30.29
CA PHE A 362 -1.13 -13.93 29.48
C PHE A 362 -1.39 -14.30 28.02
N PHE A 363 -1.73 -15.56 27.72
CA PHE A 363 -1.89 -16.04 26.35
C PHE A 363 -3.06 -15.38 25.61
N MET A 364 -4.12 -14.98 26.32
CA MET A 364 -5.22 -14.24 25.70
C MET A 364 -4.79 -12.83 25.29
N MET A 365 -4.13 -12.09 26.18
CA MET A 365 -3.66 -10.73 25.92
C MET A 365 -2.60 -10.68 24.81
N THR A 366 -1.53 -11.46 24.96
CA THR A 366 -0.43 -11.50 23.99
C THR A 366 -0.85 -12.22 22.71
N GLY A 367 -1.76 -13.20 22.78
CA GLY A 367 -2.28 -13.93 21.62
C GLY A 367 -3.17 -13.06 20.74
N PHE A 368 -4.11 -12.31 21.31
CA PHE A 368 -4.90 -11.36 20.52
C PHE A 368 -4.02 -10.26 19.93
N HIS A 369 -3.04 -9.75 20.69
CA HIS A 369 -2.08 -8.81 20.12
C HIS A 369 -1.28 -9.42 18.97
N GLY A 370 -0.77 -10.65 19.11
CA GLY A 370 -0.09 -11.38 18.03
C GLY A 370 -0.98 -11.55 16.78
N ALA A 371 -2.28 -11.84 16.95
CA ALA A 371 -3.23 -11.88 15.84
C ALA A 371 -3.37 -10.52 15.14
N HIS A 372 -3.32 -9.42 15.89
CA HIS A 372 -3.33 -8.06 15.32
C HIS A 372 -2.02 -7.72 14.60
N VAL A 373 -0.86 -8.15 15.11
CA VAL A 373 0.43 -8.01 14.41
C VAL A 373 0.42 -8.76 13.08
N LEU A 374 -0.13 -9.97 13.05
CA LEU A 374 -0.32 -10.74 11.82
C LEU A 374 -1.24 -10.01 10.83
N ALA A 375 -2.41 -9.54 11.27
CA ALA A 375 -3.34 -8.79 10.44
C ALA A 375 -2.71 -7.48 9.91
N GLY A 376 -1.99 -6.75 10.76
CA GLY A 376 -1.26 -5.54 10.40
C GLY A 376 -0.15 -5.82 9.39
N THR A 377 0.60 -6.90 9.56
CA THR A 377 1.68 -7.30 8.63
C THR A 377 1.11 -7.65 7.26
N MET A 378 -0.01 -8.38 7.20
CA MET A 378 -0.72 -8.65 5.94
C MET A 378 -1.22 -7.36 5.28
N PHE A 379 -1.74 -6.42 6.06
CA PHE A 379 -2.18 -5.12 5.54
C PHE A 379 -1.01 -4.32 4.96
N LEU A 380 0.14 -4.29 5.64
CA LEU A 380 1.37 -3.66 5.14
C LEU A 380 1.88 -4.33 3.86
N ILE A 381 1.83 -5.67 3.76
CA ILE A 381 2.17 -6.40 2.52
C ILE A 381 1.26 -5.97 1.37
N VAL A 382 -0.05 -5.85 1.59
CA VAL A 382 -0.99 -5.36 0.56
C VAL A 382 -0.61 -3.94 0.13
N VAL A 383 -0.31 -3.04 1.07
CA VAL A 383 0.12 -1.68 0.77
C VAL A 383 1.48 -1.64 0.05
N PHE A 384 2.39 -2.54 0.38
CA PHE A 384 3.67 -2.71 -0.31
C PHE A 384 3.44 -3.09 -1.78
N ILE A 385 2.62 -4.12 -2.03
CA ILE A 385 2.28 -4.56 -3.39
C ILE A 385 1.59 -3.43 -4.17
N ARG A 386 0.69 -2.68 -3.54
CA ARG A 386 0.02 -1.54 -4.17
C ARG A 386 0.99 -0.41 -4.52
N THR A 387 1.94 -0.11 -3.64
CA THR A 387 3.00 0.89 -3.88
C THR A 387 3.92 0.45 -5.02
N TRP A 388 4.28 -0.83 -5.03
CA TRP A 388 5.09 -1.44 -6.10
C TRP A 388 4.42 -1.32 -7.47
N ARG A 389 3.09 -1.44 -7.51
CA ARG A 389 2.26 -1.37 -8.72
C ARG A 389 1.77 0.03 -9.08
N TYR A 390 2.33 1.08 -8.48
CA TYR A 390 1.95 2.48 -8.78
C TYR A 390 0.48 2.82 -8.47
N HIS A 391 -0.18 2.10 -7.56
CA HIS A 391 -1.59 2.39 -7.20
C HIS A 391 -1.74 3.66 -6.34
N PHE A 392 -0.65 4.22 -5.80
CA PHE A 392 -0.66 5.42 -4.95
C PHE A 392 -0.01 6.64 -5.64
N CYS A 393 -0.09 6.72 -6.96
CA CYS A 393 0.55 7.79 -7.73
C CYS A 393 -0.40 8.93 -8.11
N GLN A 394 0.18 10.07 -8.49
CA GLN A 394 -0.44 11.33 -8.92
C GLN A 394 -1.97 11.45 -8.78
N HIS A 395 -2.41 12.25 -7.80
CA HIS A 395 -3.81 12.60 -7.52
C HIS A 395 -4.74 11.44 -7.11
N THR A 396 -4.24 10.21 -7.00
CA THR A 396 -4.96 9.14 -6.30
C THR A 396 -4.85 9.33 -4.79
N HIS A 397 -5.92 9.05 -4.05
CA HIS A 397 -5.83 9.07 -2.59
C HIS A 397 -4.99 7.88 -2.10
N TYR A 398 -4.21 8.09 -1.04
CA TYR A 398 -3.41 7.03 -0.41
C TYR A 398 -4.01 6.53 0.91
N PHE A 399 -5.33 6.64 1.09
CA PHE A 399 -6.05 6.22 2.30
C PHE A 399 -5.71 4.80 2.78
N GLY A 400 -5.58 3.82 1.87
CA GLY A 400 -5.20 2.46 2.27
C GLY A 400 -3.84 2.39 2.96
N PHE A 401 -2.90 3.28 2.57
CA PHE A 401 -1.62 3.46 3.24
C PHE A 401 -1.81 4.13 4.61
N ASP A 402 -2.59 5.22 4.68
CA ASP A 402 -2.91 5.90 5.95
C ASP A 402 -3.50 4.92 6.97
N ALA A 403 -4.48 4.12 6.56
CA ALA A 403 -5.14 3.14 7.42
C ALA A 403 -4.16 2.06 7.92
N ALA A 404 -3.29 1.54 7.06
CA ALA A 404 -2.28 0.56 7.47
C ALA A 404 -1.27 1.15 8.47
N VAL A 405 -0.83 2.41 8.27
CA VAL A 405 0.06 3.11 9.21
C VAL A 405 -0.62 3.33 10.56
N TRP A 406 -1.88 3.79 10.56
CA TRP A 406 -2.64 4.00 11.80
C TRP A 406 -2.82 2.70 12.57
N TYR A 407 -3.15 1.60 11.87
CA TYR A 407 -3.30 0.30 12.50
C TYR A 407 -1.97 -0.24 13.03
N TRP A 408 -0.87 -0.06 12.31
CA TRP A 408 0.45 -0.50 12.76
C TRP A 408 0.90 0.23 14.02
N HIS A 409 0.72 1.56 14.10
CA HIS A 409 1.00 2.30 15.32
C HIS A 409 0.07 1.94 16.48
N PHE A 410 -1.19 1.59 16.21
CA PHE A 410 -2.07 1.04 17.23
C PHE A 410 -1.49 -0.25 17.82
N VAL A 411 -1.03 -1.17 16.96
CA VAL A 411 -0.36 -2.40 17.39
C VAL A 411 0.87 -2.09 18.24
N ASP A 412 1.75 -1.16 17.82
CA ASP A 412 2.92 -0.74 18.62
C ASP A 412 2.52 -0.26 20.02
N VAL A 413 1.50 0.60 20.13
CA VAL A 413 1.04 1.16 21.41
C VAL A 413 0.47 0.08 22.33
N VAL A 414 -0.33 -0.85 21.79
CA VAL A 414 -0.85 -1.99 22.58
C VAL A 414 0.30 -2.84 23.10
N TRP A 415 1.34 -3.10 22.29
CA TRP A 415 2.51 -3.85 22.75
C TRP A 415 3.24 -3.17 23.90
N VAL A 416 3.47 -1.85 23.82
CA VAL A 416 4.12 -1.11 24.92
C VAL A 416 3.30 -1.23 26.21
N GLY A 417 1.96 -1.18 26.11
CA GLY A 417 1.08 -1.45 27.25
C GLY A 417 1.22 -2.88 27.79
N LEU A 418 1.27 -3.88 26.92
CA LEU A 418 1.47 -5.28 27.31
C LEU A 418 2.84 -5.51 27.95
N PHE A 419 3.91 -4.97 27.37
CA PHE A 419 5.25 -5.06 27.90
C PHE A 419 5.34 -4.43 29.30
N GLY A 420 4.78 -3.24 29.48
CA GLY A 420 4.75 -2.57 30.79
C GLY A 420 3.93 -3.31 31.85
N VAL A 421 2.73 -3.75 31.50
CA VAL A 421 1.80 -4.34 32.48
C VAL A 421 2.06 -5.82 32.73
N VAL A 422 2.21 -6.62 31.67
CA VAL A 422 2.29 -8.07 31.79
C VAL A 422 3.73 -8.54 32.05
N TYR A 423 4.71 -7.97 31.34
CA TYR A 423 6.09 -8.44 31.44
C TYR A 423 6.93 -7.72 32.49
N ILE A 424 6.75 -6.41 32.68
CA ILE A 424 7.47 -5.67 33.73
C ILE A 424 6.70 -5.79 35.03
N TRP A 425 5.50 -5.22 35.13
CA TRP A 425 4.77 -5.20 36.40
C TRP A 425 4.33 -6.60 36.83
N GLY A 426 3.83 -7.44 35.91
CA GLY A 426 3.46 -8.82 36.23
C GLY A 426 4.63 -9.72 36.65
N TYR A 427 5.88 -9.30 36.44
CA TYR A 427 7.09 -10.02 36.85
C TYR A 427 7.62 -9.56 38.22
N LEU A 428 7.34 -8.31 38.61
CA LEU A 428 7.71 -7.72 39.90
C LEU A 428 6.76 -8.19 41.00
#